data_AF-A0A9P6CLQ0-F1
#
_entry.id   AF-A0A9P6CLQ0-F1
#
_cell.length_a   1.000
_cell.length_b   1.000
_cell.length_c   1.000
_cell.angle_alpha   90.00
_cell.angle_beta   90.00
_cell.angle_gamma   90.00
#
_symmetry.space_group_name_H-M   'P 1'
#
loop_
_entity.id
_entity.type
_entity.pdbx_description
1 polymer ?
#
loop_
_entity_poly.entity_id
_entity_poly.type
_entity_poly.pdbx_seq_one_letter_code
_entity_poly.pdbx_strand_id
1 'polypeptide(L)'
;MHDSSTRFDPPKCHPNTRVAVLEYILGWIFGRNDPEALILWLYGQAGTGKSAILQTIAERCAERQSILASFFFGRNDPSRNTFKPLIPTIACQIATAIPEIRPHLEGIIERDPFIFEKSIATQLQFLIIQPLKDLSTSGYFSNPEINPRLIIIDGLDECNDTKMQSMILRVIADALRTQKLPLIFLIASRPEQNIQLTFNSNSLAGLWKSLVLDYTYKPNDDIRTFLTDSFQEIKSTHPHRKYIPNDWPDEWNIDHLIKKSSGQFIYASVVIKYI
;
A
#
# COMPACT_ATOMS: atom_id res chain seq x y z
N MET A 1 -3.91 -5.39 -7.73
CA MET A 1 -3.09 -6.44 -7.09
C MET A 1 -1.62 -6.06 -7.17
N HIS A 2 -0.81 -6.51 -6.23
CA HIS A 2 0.63 -6.21 -6.17
C HIS A 2 1.44 -6.92 -7.27
N ASP A 3 0.94 -8.04 -7.77
CA ASP A 3 1.53 -8.92 -8.79
C ASP A 3 0.85 -8.80 -10.18
N SER A 4 -0.01 -7.80 -10.37
CA SER A 4 -0.74 -7.62 -11.63
C SER A 4 0.19 -7.20 -12.78
N SER A 5 0.04 -7.84 -13.94
CA SER A 5 0.75 -7.46 -15.18
C SER A 5 0.50 -6.01 -15.62
N THR A 6 -0.65 -5.43 -15.25
CA THR A 6 -0.98 -4.00 -15.49
C THR A 6 -0.09 -3.03 -14.72
N ARG A 7 0.77 -3.55 -13.83
CA ARG A 7 1.76 -2.81 -13.05
C ARG A 7 3.19 -3.26 -13.39
N PHE A 8 3.45 -3.65 -14.64
CA PHE A 8 4.78 -4.04 -15.11
C PHE A 8 5.87 -3.11 -14.57
N ASP A 9 6.88 -3.71 -13.95
CA ASP A 9 7.92 -3.03 -13.15
C ASP A 9 7.33 -2.10 -12.06
N PRO A 10 6.62 -2.67 -11.05
CA PRO A 10 5.98 -1.86 -10.04
C PRO A 10 7.05 -1.12 -9.22
N PRO A 11 6.80 0.12 -8.78
CA PRO A 11 7.78 0.85 -7.99
C PRO A 11 8.07 0.07 -6.71
N LYS A 12 9.35 -0.13 -6.38
CA LYS A 12 9.82 -0.77 -5.14
C LYS A 12 10.81 0.13 -4.44
N CYS A 13 10.94 -0.02 -3.12
CA CYS A 13 12.04 0.60 -2.41
C CYS A 13 13.37 0.04 -2.93
N HIS A 14 14.29 0.94 -3.27
CA HIS A 14 15.67 0.58 -3.57
C HIS A 14 16.30 -0.13 -2.37
N PRO A 15 17.15 -1.15 -2.54
CA PRO A 15 17.83 -1.80 -1.43
C PRO A 15 18.44 -0.79 -0.44
N ASN A 16 18.34 -1.09 0.85
CA ASN A 16 18.85 -0.24 1.94
C ASN A 16 18.23 1.17 2.06
N THR A 17 17.14 1.46 1.33
CA THR A 17 16.37 2.70 1.52
C THR A 17 15.10 2.47 2.32
N ARG A 18 14.60 3.52 2.99
CA ARG A 18 13.33 3.50 3.74
C ARG A 18 13.26 2.39 4.82
N VAL A 19 14.42 1.92 5.29
CA VAL A 19 14.52 0.74 6.18
C VAL A 19 13.69 0.94 7.44
N ALA A 20 13.84 2.06 8.14
CA ALA A 20 13.10 2.34 9.37
C ALA A 20 11.57 2.38 9.15
N VAL A 21 11.12 2.89 8.01
CA VAL A 21 9.68 2.92 7.65
C VAL A 21 9.17 1.50 7.41
N LEU A 22 9.91 0.71 6.63
CA LEU A 22 9.56 -0.69 6.33
C LEU A 22 9.53 -1.53 7.61
N GLU A 23 10.52 -1.38 8.48
CA GLU A 23 10.60 -2.08 9.77
C GLU A 23 9.45 -1.69 10.69
N TYR A 24 9.10 -0.41 10.77
CA TYR A 24 7.96 0.04 11.57
C TYR A 24 6.65 -0.58 11.08
N ILE A 25 6.39 -0.55 9.77
CA ILE A 25 5.18 -1.13 9.17
C ILE A 25 5.13 -2.65 9.39
N LEU A 26 6.24 -3.36 9.20
CA LEU A 26 6.31 -4.81 9.47
C LEU A 26 6.11 -5.11 10.95
N GLY A 27 6.69 -4.30 11.84
CA GLY A 27 6.44 -4.39 13.28
C GLY A 27 4.96 -4.25 13.61
N TRP A 28 4.26 -3.30 12.98
CA TRP A 28 2.81 -3.13 13.14
C TRP A 28 2.02 -4.33 12.60
N ILE A 29 2.34 -4.81 11.38
CA ILE A 29 1.69 -5.97 10.76
C ILE A 29 1.77 -7.22 11.65
N PHE A 30 2.90 -7.41 12.34
CA PHE A 30 3.14 -8.56 13.22
C PHE A 30 2.88 -8.24 14.72
N GLY A 31 2.16 -7.16 15.03
CA GLY A 31 1.69 -6.85 16.39
C GLY A 31 2.76 -6.36 17.37
N ARG A 32 3.96 -6.02 16.89
CA ARG A 32 5.06 -5.48 17.70
C ARG A 32 4.97 -3.97 17.92
N ASN A 33 4.36 -3.25 16.97
CA ASN A 33 4.14 -1.79 17.05
C ASN A 33 2.65 -1.49 17.01
N ASP A 34 2.17 -0.59 17.88
CA ASP A 34 0.78 -0.09 17.89
C ASP A 34 -0.29 -1.19 17.66
N PRO A 35 -0.32 -2.30 18.44
CA PRO A 35 -1.16 -3.46 18.17
C PRO A 35 -2.67 -3.17 18.21
N GLU A 36 -3.07 -2.07 18.85
CA GLU A 36 -4.46 -1.60 18.92
C GLU A 36 -4.93 -0.93 17.62
N ALA A 37 -4.01 -0.51 16.75
CA ALA A 37 -4.34 0.18 15.51
C ALA A 37 -4.71 -0.83 14.42
N LEU A 38 -5.96 -0.78 13.95
CA LEU A 38 -6.45 -1.63 12.85
C LEU A 38 -6.23 -1.00 11.48
N ILE A 39 -5.98 0.31 11.42
CA ILE A 39 -5.65 1.02 10.19
C ILE A 39 -4.32 1.76 10.38
N LEU A 40 -3.34 1.49 9.52
CA LEU A 40 -2.13 2.30 9.42
C LEU A 40 -2.22 3.17 8.17
N TRP A 41 -2.20 4.49 8.36
CA TRP A 41 -2.26 5.47 7.28
C TRP A 41 -0.88 6.04 6.97
N LEU A 42 -0.29 5.60 5.87
CA LEU A 42 0.96 6.14 5.34
C LEU A 42 0.68 7.34 4.43
N TYR A 43 1.08 8.54 4.83
CA TYR A 43 0.84 9.72 3.98
C TYR A 43 2.07 10.60 3.77
N GLY A 44 2.02 11.35 2.69
CA GLY A 44 3.12 12.21 2.24
C GLY A 44 2.83 12.78 0.86
N GLN A 45 3.63 13.73 0.43
CA GLN A 45 3.45 14.40 -0.87
C GLN A 45 3.66 13.43 -2.05
N ALA A 46 3.28 13.87 -3.25
CA ALA A 46 3.60 13.16 -4.48
C ALA A 46 5.11 12.91 -4.58
N GLY A 47 5.51 11.74 -5.08
CA GLY A 47 6.93 11.42 -5.31
C GLY A 47 7.75 11.08 -4.07
N THR A 48 7.15 10.99 -2.87
CA THR A 48 7.85 10.60 -1.63
C THR A 48 8.11 9.10 -1.49
N GLY A 49 7.55 8.26 -2.38
CA GLY A 49 7.78 6.81 -2.41
C GLY A 49 6.74 5.95 -1.68
N LYS A 50 5.54 6.49 -1.36
CA LYS A 50 4.45 5.73 -0.72
C LYS A 50 4.12 4.41 -1.44
N SER A 51 3.86 4.46 -2.74
CA SER A 51 3.55 3.27 -3.55
C SER A 51 4.70 2.28 -3.58
N ALA A 52 5.96 2.76 -3.57
CA ALA A 52 7.14 1.91 -3.50
C ALA A 52 7.23 1.15 -2.16
N ILE A 53 6.94 1.85 -1.05
CA ILE A 53 6.88 1.26 0.28
C ILE A 53 5.76 0.21 0.34
N LEU A 54 4.54 0.54 -0.09
CA LEU A 54 3.42 -0.40 -0.06
C LEU A 54 3.66 -1.62 -0.95
N GLN A 55 4.28 -1.44 -2.11
CA GLN A 55 4.67 -2.56 -2.97
C GLN A 55 5.69 -3.47 -2.29
N THR A 56 6.75 -2.90 -1.73
CA THR A 56 7.78 -3.69 -1.01
C THR A 56 7.19 -4.42 0.20
N ILE A 57 6.28 -3.79 0.94
CA ILE A 57 5.54 -4.44 2.03
C ILE A 57 4.67 -5.58 1.50
N ALA A 58 3.94 -5.36 0.40
CA ALA A 58 3.09 -6.38 -0.21
C ALA A 58 3.89 -7.64 -0.58
N GLU A 59 5.04 -7.47 -1.23
CA GLU A 59 5.91 -8.57 -1.65
C GLU A 59 6.49 -9.33 -0.46
N ARG A 60 7.05 -8.62 0.53
CA ARG A 60 7.56 -9.25 1.76
C ARG A 60 6.49 -10.00 2.54
N CYS A 61 5.25 -9.51 2.51
CA CYS A 61 4.12 -10.17 3.17
C CYS A 61 3.59 -11.35 2.36
N ALA A 62 3.63 -11.28 1.03
CA ALA A 62 3.27 -12.38 0.13
C ALA A 62 4.23 -13.57 0.28
N GLU A 63 5.53 -13.32 0.36
CA GLU A 63 6.56 -14.34 0.64
C GLU A 63 6.30 -15.08 1.97
N ARG A 64 5.68 -14.39 2.94
CA ARG A 64 5.32 -14.94 4.26
C ARG A 64 3.86 -15.39 4.35
N GLN A 65 3.12 -15.38 3.24
CA GLN A 65 1.69 -15.73 3.20
C GLN A 65 0.81 -14.96 4.22
N SER A 66 1.16 -13.69 4.48
CA SER A 66 0.54 -12.85 5.52
C SER A 66 -0.36 -11.73 4.98
N ILE A 67 -0.41 -11.58 3.65
CA ILE A 67 -1.28 -10.63 2.93
C ILE A 67 -2.53 -11.34 2.41
N LEU A 68 -3.70 -10.73 2.64
CA LEU A 68 -4.97 -11.21 2.12
C LEU A 68 -5.29 -10.60 0.76
N ALA A 69 -5.08 -9.30 0.62
CA ALA A 69 -5.43 -8.59 -0.59
C ALA A 69 -4.65 -7.29 -0.72
N SER A 70 -4.58 -6.82 -1.95
CA SER A 70 -3.97 -5.54 -2.29
C SER A 70 -4.72 -4.87 -3.43
N PHE A 71 -5.01 -3.58 -3.26
CA PHE A 71 -5.59 -2.73 -4.27
C PHE A 71 -4.75 -1.48 -4.44
N PHE A 72 -4.44 -1.15 -5.69
CA PHE A 72 -3.64 0.02 -6.04
C PHE A 72 -4.46 0.85 -7.00
N PHE A 73 -4.94 1.99 -6.51
CA PHE A 73 -5.57 2.98 -7.38
C PHE A 73 -4.54 3.49 -8.39
N GLY A 74 -5.04 3.95 -9.53
CA GLY A 74 -4.20 4.53 -10.57
C GLY A 74 -4.93 5.66 -11.26
N ARG A 75 -4.52 6.90 -11.01
CA ARG A 75 -5.18 8.13 -11.50
C ARG A 75 -5.46 8.10 -13.01
N ASN A 76 -4.49 7.61 -13.77
CA ASN A 76 -4.52 7.56 -15.25
C ASN A 76 -5.08 6.25 -15.81
N ASP A 77 -5.57 5.35 -14.96
CA ASP A 77 -6.15 4.08 -15.36
C ASP A 77 -7.67 4.11 -15.08
N PRO A 78 -8.53 4.23 -16.10
CA PRO A 78 -9.99 4.27 -15.93
C PRO A 78 -10.56 3.04 -15.21
N SER A 79 -9.87 1.91 -15.27
CA SER A 79 -10.27 0.69 -14.56
C SER A 79 -9.90 0.72 -13.08
N ARG A 80 -9.01 1.62 -12.64
CA ARG A 80 -8.47 1.67 -11.26
C ARG A 80 -8.53 3.06 -10.61
N ASN A 81 -9.07 4.07 -11.28
CA ASN A 81 -9.33 5.39 -10.67
C ASN A 81 -10.74 5.50 -10.07
N THR A 82 -11.53 4.43 -10.07
CA THR A 82 -12.87 4.39 -9.46
C THR A 82 -12.92 3.41 -8.30
N PHE A 83 -13.89 3.58 -7.39
CA PHE A 83 -14.08 2.66 -6.26
C PHE A 83 -14.72 1.33 -6.65
N LYS A 84 -15.41 1.25 -7.81
CA LYS A 84 -16.21 0.09 -8.23
C LYS A 84 -15.46 -1.25 -8.15
N PRO A 85 -14.21 -1.39 -8.63
CA PRO A 85 -13.47 -2.64 -8.56
C PRO A 85 -12.86 -2.93 -7.18
N LEU A 86 -12.85 -1.98 -6.23
CA LEU A 86 -12.11 -2.10 -4.98
C LEU A 86 -12.53 -3.36 -4.19
N ILE A 87 -13.81 -3.44 -3.81
CA ILE A 87 -14.32 -4.54 -2.99
C ILE A 87 -14.33 -5.86 -3.76
N PRO A 88 -14.79 -5.94 -5.02
CA PRO A 88 -14.78 -7.20 -5.77
C PRO A 88 -13.37 -7.76 -5.96
N THR A 89 -12.38 -6.90 -6.23
CA THR A 89 -10.97 -7.30 -6.37
C THR A 89 -10.38 -7.80 -5.05
N ILE A 90 -10.75 -7.18 -3.92
CA ILE A 90 -10.33 -7.65 -2.59
C ILE A 90 -10.98 -9.00 -2.27
N ALA A 91 -12.29 -9.15 -2.49
CA ALA A 91 -13.00 -10.40 -2.23
C ALA A 91 -12.41 -11.59 -3.03
N CYS A 92 -12.11 -11.38 -4.31
CA CYS A 92 -11.48 -12.40 -5.15
C CYS A 92 -10.07 -12.79 -4.66
N GLN A 93 -9.26 -11.81 -4.23
CA GLN A 93 -7.94 -12.07 -3.64
C GLN A 93 -8.05 -12.87 -2.34
N ILE A 94 -8.98 -12.50 -1.46
CA ILE A 94 -9.23 -13.23 -0.21
C ILE A 94 -9.65 -14.68 -0.52
N ALA A 95 -10.51 -14.90 -1.52
CA ALA A 95 -10.93 -16.24 -1.92
C ALA A 95 -9.81 -17.07 -2.55
N THR A 96 -8.78 -16.40 -3.06
CA THR A 96 -7.56 -17.04 -3.53
C THR A 96 -6.66 -17.43 -2.36
N ALA A 97 -6.50 -16.54 -1.37
CA ALA A 97 -5.69 -16.76 -0.18
C ALA A 97 -6.33 -17.75 0.81
N ILE A 98 -7.66 -17.80 0.89
CA ILE A 98 -8.45 -18.65 1.78
C ILE A 98 -9.51 -19.37 0.95
N PRO A 99 -9.17 -20.51 0.30
CA PRO A 99 -10.10 -21.22 -0.59
C PRO A 99 -11.42 -21.63 0.07
N GLU A 100 -11.45 -21.78 1.40
CA GLU A 100 -12.63 -22.13 2.21
C GLU A 100 -13.78 -21.11 2.09
N ILE A 101 -13.50 -19.85 1.74
CA ILE A 101 -14.55 -18.84 1.53
C ILE A 101 -15.22 -18.93 0.16
N ARG A 102 -14.64 -19.66 -0.81
CA ARG A 102 -15.16 -19.68 -2.20
C ARG A 102 -16.62 -20.12 -2.29
N PRO A 103 -17.06 -21.24 -1.67
CA PRO A 103 -18.45 -21.67 -1.76
C PRO A 103 -19.44 -20.64 -1.17
N HIS A 104 -19.00 -19.91 -0.14
CA HIS A 104 -19.81 -18.85 0.47
C HIS A 104 -20.00 -17.68 -0.50
N LEU A 105 -18.93 -17.25 -1.17
CA LEU A 105 -19.00 -16.18 -2.18
C LEU A 105 -19.84 -16.58 -3.38
N GLU A 106 -19.66 -17.80 -3.90
CA GLU A 106 -20.45 -18.33 -5.01
C GLU A 106 -21.94 -18.29 -4.66
N GLY A 107 -22.32 -18.79 -3.47
CA GLY A 107 -23.71 -18.74 -3.02
C GLY A 107 -24.28 -17.33 -2.84
N ILE A 108 -23.46 -16.34 -2.46
CA ILE A 108 -23.89 -14.93 -2.40
C ILE A 108 -24.14 -14.39 -3.80
N ILE A 109 -23.23 -14.64 -4.75
CA ILE A 109 -23.32 -14.15 -6.13
C ILE A 109 -24.49 -14.81 -6.87
N GLU A 110 -24.72 -16.11 -6.67
CA GLU A 110 -25.86 -16.82 -7.24
C GLU A 110 -27.21 -16.27 -6.75
N ARG A 111 -27.30 -15.92 -5.46
CA ARG A 111 -28.52 -15.34 -4.87
C ARG A 111 -28.76 -13.89 -5.25
N ASP A 112 -27.69 -13.13 -5.47
CA ASP A 112 -27.73 -11.70 -5.76
C ASP A 112 -26.73 -11.31 -6.85
N PRO A 113 -27.06 -11.55 -8.13
CA PRO A 113 -26.17 -11.22 -9.25
C PRO A 113 -25.83 -9.73 -9.35
N PHE A 114 -26.67 -8.86 -8.79
CA PHE A 114 -26.48 -7.40 -8.77
C PHE A 114 -25.62 -6.91 -7.61
N ILE A 115 -25.02 -7.79 -6.79
CA ILE A 115 -24.20 -7.40 -5.63
C ILE A 115 -23.09 -6.41 -5.99
N PHE A 116 -22.51 -6.53 -7.18
CA PHE A 116 -21.44 -5.66 -7.69
C PHE A 116 -21.90 -4.24 -8.05
N GLU A 117 -23.20 -4.02 -8.17
CA GLU A 117 -23.81 -2.70 -8.41
C GLU A 117 -24.30 -2.04 -7.13
N LYS A 118 -24.34 -2.78 -6.01
CA LYS A 118 -24.79 -2.26 -4.72
C LYS A 118 -23.77 -1.31 -4.11
N SER A 119 -24.20 -0.63 -3.04
CA SER A 119 -23.34 0.28 -2.30
C SER A 119 -22.05 -0.40 -1.82
N ILE A 120 -20.97 0.37 -1.69
CA ILE A 120 -19.70 -0.15 -1.19
C ILE A 120 -19.83 -0.80 0.21
N ALA A 121 -20.73 -0.28 1.05
CA ALA A 121 -21.01 -0.86 2.37
C ALA A 121 -21.64 -2.25 2.25
N THR A 122 -22.61 -2.40 1.34
CA THR A 122 -23.23 -3.69 1.03
C THR A 122 -22.22 -4.67 0.46
N GLN A 123 -21.40 -4.24 -0.49
CA GLN A 123 -20.35 -5.08 -1.05
C GLN A 123 -19.35 -5.53 0.02
N LEU A 124 -18.85 -4.62 0.87
CA LEU A 124 -17.92 -4.97 1.95
C LEU A 124 -18.56 -5.99 2.90
N GLN A 125 -19.80 -5.74 3.32
CA GLN A 125 -20.51 -6.59 4.26
C GLN A 125 -20.69 -8.01 3.74
N PHE A 126 -21.19 -8.16 2.51
CA PHE A 126 -21.52 -9.49 1.97
C PHE A 126 -20.31 -10.19 1.36
N LEU A 127 -19.43 -9.48 0.63
CA LEU A 127 -18.34 -10.13 -0.10
C LEU A 127 -17.05 -10.32 0.72
N ILE A 128 -16.91 -9.66 1.87
CA ILE A 128 -15.70 -9.74 2.69
C ILE A 128 -16.04 -10.11 4.13
N ILE A 129 -16.86 -9.29 4.80
CA ILE A 129 -17.08 -9.43 6.24
C ILE A 129 -17.79 -10.72 6.59
N GLN A 130 -18.93 -10.99 5.96
CA GLN A 130 -19.74 -12.17 6.30
C GLN A 130 -18.97 -13.48 6.05
N PRO A 131 -18.32 -13.72 4.89
CA PRO A 131 -17.52 -14.92 4.67
C PRO A 131 -16.40 -15.12 5.69
N LEU A 132 -15.74 -14.02 6.09
CA LEU A 132 -14.65 -14.08 7.07
C LEU A 132 -15.13 -14.27 8.51
N LYS A 133 -16.35 -13.84 8.83
CA LYS A 133 -16.93 -14.01 10.17
C LYS A 133 -17.24 -15.48 10.47
N ASP A 134 -17.73 -16.20 9.48
CA ASP A 134 -18.00 -17.64 9.61
C ASP A 134 -16.69 -18.40 9.86
N LEU A 135 -15.61 -18.04 9.15
CA LEU A 135 -14.27 -18.55 9.42
C LEU A 135 -13.67 -18.12 10.76
N SER A 136 -13.90 -16.87 11.17
CA SER A 136 -13.40 -16.40 12.46
C SER A 136 -14.01 -17.20 13.62
N THR A 137 -15.26 -17.62 13.49
CA THR A 137 -15.96 -18.42 14.50
C THR A 137 -15.39 -19.84 14.63
N SER A 138 -14.75 -20.37 13.57
CA SER A 138 -14.07 -21.67 13.62
C SER A 138 -12.66 -21.61 14.24
N GLY A 139 -12.21 -20.42 14.67
CA GLY A 139 -10.88 -20.21 15.22
C GLY A 139 -9.79 -20.03 14.15
N TYR A 140 -10.15 -19.85 12.88
CA TYR A 140 -9.17 -19.71 11.80
C TYR A 140 -8.13 -18.63 12.09
N PHE A 141 -8.53 -17.47 12.61
CA PHE A 141 -7.63 -16.34 12.86
C PHE A 141 -6.98 -16.32 14.26
N SER A 142 -6.91 -17.46 14.94
CA SER A 142 -6.39 -17.51 16.32
C SER A 142 -4.89 -17.22 16.41
N ASN A 143 -4.13 -17.39 15.32
CA ASN A 143 -2.70 -17.11 15.29
C ASN A 143 -2.33 -16.06 14.22
N PRO A 144 -2.12 -14.79 14.60
CA PRO A 144 -1.74 -13.71 13.68
C PRO A 144 -0.41 -13.91 12.94
N GLU A 145 0.47 -14.81 13.41
CA GLU A 145 1.73 -15.12 12.72
C GLU A 145 1.54 -16.11 11.57
N ILE A 146 0.46 -16.89 11.60
CA ILE A 146 0.17 -17.94 10.61
C ILE A 146 -0.93 -17.48 9.65
N ASN A 147 -1.90 -16.72 10.15
CA ASN A 147 -3.09 -16.38 9.37
C ASN A 147 -2.97 -14.98 8.71
N PRO A 148 -3.14 -14.88 7.39
CA PRO A 148 -3.09 -13.61 6.70
C PRO A 148 -4.21 -12.70 7.16
N ARG A 149 -3.87 -11.43 7.40
CA ARG A 149 -4.82 -10.41 7.88
C ARG A 149 -4.70 -9.04 7.21
N LEU A 150 -3.63 -8.85 6.44
CA LEU A 150 -3.30 -7.54 5.86
C LEU A 150 -4.07 -7.30 4.56
N ILE A 151 -4.75 -6.15 4.49
CA ILE A 151 -5.31 -5.60 3.26
C ILE A 151 -4.59 -4.28 2.96
N ILE A 152 -4.04 -4.15 1.76
CA ILE A 152 -3.33 -2.94 1.32
C ILE A 152 -4.20 -2.14 0.35
N ILE A 153 -4.31 -0.82 0.58
CA ILE A 153 -4.95 0.13 -0.32
C ILE A 153 -3.98 1.27 -0.60
N ASP A 154 -3.37 1.28 -1.79
CA ASP A 154 -2.47 2.34 -2.24
C ASP A 154 -3.21 3.38 -3.10
N GLY A 155 -2.86 4.64 -2.93
CA GLY A 155 -3.35 5.75 -3.76
C GLY A 155 -4.81 6.10 -3.54
N LEU A 156 -5.32 6.09 -2.29
CA LEU A 156 -6.74 6.45 -2.06
C LEU A 156 -7.11 7.83 -2.64
N ASP A 157 -6.18 8.79 -2.64
CA ASP A 157 -6.33 10.11 -3.29
C ASP A 157 -6.43 10.07 -4.82
N GLU A 158 -6.12 8.93 -5.44
CA GLU A 158 -6.24 8.72 -6.87
C GLU A 158 -7.62 8.18 -7.28
N CYS A 159 -8.49 7.90 -6.31
CA CYS A 159 -9.91 7.70 -6.59
C CYS A 159 -10.54 9.04 -7.03
N ASN A 160 -11.14 9.05 -8.22
CA ASN A 160 -11.68 10.26 -8.86
C ASN A 160 -12.94 10.83 -8.19
N ASP A 161 -13.54 10.11 -7.23
CA ASP A 161 -14.67 10.57 -6.43
C ASP A 161 -14.24 10.84 -4.99
N THR A 162 -14.07 12.11 -4.67
CA THR A 162 -13.68 12.61 -3.34
C THR A 162 -14.64 12.20 -2.22
N LYS A 163 -15.95 12.07 -2.52
CA LYS A 163 -16.93 11.58 -1.52
C LYS A 163 -16.71 10.11 -1.24
N MET A 164 -16.38 9.34 -2.28
CA MET A 164 -16.09 7.91 -2.14
C MET A 164 -14.81 7.64 -1.38
N GLN A 165 -13.78 8.50 -1.48
CA GLN A 165 -12.59 8.40 -0.62
C GLN A 165 -12.96 8.39 0.87
N SER A 166 -13.80 9.33 1.31
CA SER A 166 -14.29 9.37 2.70
C SER A 166 -15.21 8.20 3.03
N MET A 167 -16.07 7.79 2.09
CA MET A 167 -17.00 6.68 2.29
C MET A 167 -16.26 5.36 2.48
N ILE A 168 -15.21 5.09 1.68
CA ILE A 168 -14.35 3.90 1.81
C ILE A 168 -13.81 3.80 3.24
N LEU A 169 -13.22 4.88 3.76
CA LEU A 169 -12.64 4.90 5.12
C LEU A 169 -13.70 4.64 6.19
N ARG A 170 -14.87 5.29 6.09
CA ARG A 170 -15.96 5.12 7.07
C ARG A 170 -16.51 3.71 7.07
N VAL A 171 -16.70 3.12 5.89
CA VAL A 171 -17.21 1.76 5.73
C VAL A 171 -16.22 0.71 6.26
N ILE A 172 -14.92 0.89 6.01
CA ILE A 172 -13.88 0.06 6.61
C ILE A 172 -13.89 0.19 8.14
N ALA A 173 -13.92 1.42 8.66
CA ALA A 173 -13.90 1.69 10.09
C ALA A 173 -15.12 1.11 10.83
N ASP A 174 -16.31 1.25 10.24
CA ASP A 174 -17.55 0.68 10.80
C ASP A 174 -17.49 -0.85 10.85
N ALA A 175 -17.00 -1.49 9.79
CA ALA A 175 -16.82 -2.93 9.75
C ALA A 175 -15.81 -3.43 10.80
N LEU A 176 -14.66 -2.76 10.92
CA LEU A 176 -13.64 -3.11 11.92
C LEU A 176 -14.16 -2.98 13.35
N ARG A 177 -14.98 -1.96 13.63
CA ARG A 177 -15.55 -1.73 14.96
C ARG A 177 -16.64 -2.75 15.32
N THR A 178 -17.50 -3.11 14.37
CA THR A 178 -18.71 -3.88 14.64
C THR A 178 -18.51 -5.39 14.54
N GLN A 179 -17.55 -5.86 13.74
CA GLN A 179 -17.50 -7.26 13.33
C GLN A 179 -16.45 -8.08 14.07
N LYS A 180 -15.53 -7.43 14.81
CA LYS A 180 -14.43 -8.07 15.56
C LYS A 180 -13.57 -9.02 14.69
N LEU A 181 -13.43 -8.71 13.40
CA LEU A 181 -12.53 -9.46 12.52
C LEU A 181 -11.10 -8.96 12.73
N PRO A 182 -10.09 -9.85 12.71
CA PRO A 182 -8.70 -9.48 12.93
C PRO A 182 -8.04 -8.89 11.67
N LEU A 183 -8.81 -8.20 10.84
CA LEU A 183 -8.31 -7.53 9.63
C LEU A 183 -7.57 -6.25 10.00
N ILE A 184 -6.46 -6.01 9.29
CA ILE A 184 -5.73 -4.75 9.37
C ILE A 184 -5.58 -4.14 7.97
N PHE A 185 -5.67 -2.81 7.90
CA PHE A 185 -5.62 -2.06 6.66
C PHE A 185 -4.40 -1.14 6.62
N LEU A 186 -3.52 -1.37 5.65
CA LEU A 186 -2.45 -0.42 5.31
C LEU A 186 -2.94 0.45 4.17
N ILE A 187 -3.17 1.73 4.46
CA ILE A 187 -3.71 2.69 3.48
C ILE A 187 -2.65 3.73 3.19
N ALA A 188 -2.38 4.02 1.92
CA ALA A 188 -1.54 5.14 1.53
C ALA A 188 -2.29 6.17 0.70
N SER A 189 -2.01 7.44 0.97
CA SER A 189 -2.54 8.54 0.17
C SER A 189 -1.74 9.83 0.33
N ARG A 190 -2.04 10.82 -0.49
CA ARG A 190 -1.74 12.22 -0.15
C ARG A 190 -2.61 12.67 1.03
N PRO A 191 -2.15 13.67 1.81
CA PRO A 191 -2.96 14.27 2.86
C PRO A 191 -3.99 15.25 2.26
N GLU A 192 -4.87 14.78 1.39
CA GLU A 192 -5.98 15.60 0.89
C GLU A 192 -6.95 15.93 2.04
N GLN A 193 -7.58 17.11 1.98
CA GLN A 193 -8.33 17.67 3.11
C GLN A 193 -9.47 16.74 3.56
N ASN A 194 -10.23 16.18 2.62
CA ASN A 194 -11.32 15.25 2.89
C ASN A 194 -10.84 13.95 3.56
N ILE A 195 -9.69 13.42 3.14
CA ILE A 195 -9.08 12.21 3.73
C ILE A 195 -8.65 12.52 5.17
N GLN A 196 -7.91 13.62 5.37
CA GLN A 196 -7.49 14.08 6.70
C GLN A 196 -8.67 14.28 7.66
N LEU A 197 -9.72 15.00 7.21
CA LEU A 197 -10.91 15.22 8.02
C LEU A 197 -11.64 13.92 8.35
N THR A 198 -11.59 12.93 7.47
CA THR A 198 -12.23 11.63 7.71
C THR A 198 -11.47 10.82 8.76
N PHE A 199 -10.14 10.73 8.68
CA PHE A 199 -9.32 10.10 9.71
C PHE A 199 -9.49 10.77 11.08
N ASN A 200 -9.53 12.10 11.12
CA ASN A 200 -9.73 12.86 12.36
C ASN A 200 -11.19 12.88 12.87
N SER A 201 -12.12 12.22 12.18
CA SER A 201 -13.52 12.19 12.61
C SER A 201 -13.75 11.15 13.71
N ASN A 202 -14.82 11.34 14.49
CA ASN A 202 -15.26 10.38 15.51
C ASN A 202 -15.51 8.98 14.96
N SER A 203 -15.85 8.86 13.66
CA SER A 203 -16.09 7.56 13.02
C SER A 203 -14.84 6.68 12.95
N LEU A 204 -13.64 7.26 12.93
CA LEU A 204 -12.36 6.54 12.91
C LEU A 204 -11.63 6.60 14.26
N ALA A 205 -12.14 7.35 15.24
CA ALA A 205 -11.48 7.52 16.54
C ALA A 205 -11.08 6.19 17.17
N GLY A 206 -9.81 6.10 17.60
CA GLY A 206 -9.21 4.93 18.24
C GLY A 206 -8.82 3.77 17.31
N LEU A 207 -9.17 3.81 16.01
CA LEU A 207 -8.92 2.69 15.09
C LEU A 207 -7.64 2.80 14.27
N TRP A 208 -7.02 3.98 14.20
CA TRP A 208 -5.94 4.24 13.25
C TRP A 208 -4.71 4.91 13.86
N LYS A 209 -3.59 4.77 13.15
CA LYS A 209 -2.32 5.49 13.37
C LYS A 209 -1.81 6.03 12.05
N SER A 210 -1.06 7.14 12.10
CA SER A 210 -0.38 7.69 10.93
C SER A 210 1.10 7.37 10.92
N LEU A 211 1.63 7.23 9.71
CA LEU A 211 3.05 7.28 9.42
C LEU A 211 3.28 8.36 8.36
N VAL A 212 4.02 9.42 8.73
CA VAL A 212 4.25 10.57 7.84
C VAL A 212 5.58 10.41 7.12
N LEU A 213 5.56 10.48 5.79
CA LEU A 213 6.78 10.52 4.98
C LEU A 213 7.27 11.97 4.84
N ASP A 214 7.86 12.48 5.92
CA ASP A 214 8.54 13.78 5.97
C ASP A 214 10.07 13.60 6.14
N TYR A 215 10.75 14.68 6.56
CA TYR A 215 12.20 14.68 6.76
C TYR A 215 12.66 13.89 7.99
N THR A 216 11.75 13.44 8.87
CA THR A 216 12.07 12.62 10.04
C THR A 216 12.76 11.32 9.66
N TYR A 217 12.36 10.73 8.51
CA TYR A 217 12.95 9.51 7.97
C TYR A 217 14.15 9.77 7.04
N LYS A 218 14.78 10.94 7.14
CA LYS A 218 16.00 11.32 6.41
C LYS A 218 15.98 10.91 4.92
N PRO A 219 14.98 11.35 4.14
CA PRO A 219 14.85 10.96 2.74
C PRO A 219 16.08 11.29 1.89
N ASN A 220 16.88 12.30 2.28
CA ASN A 220 18.12 12.65 1.57
C ASN A 220 19.21 11.57 1.68
N ASP A 221 19.30 10.87 2.82
CA ASP A 221 20.28 9.79 3.00
C ASP A 221 19.88 8.58 2.14
N ASP A 222 18.58 8.28 2.09
CA ASP A 222 18.06 7.25 1.21
C ASP A 222 18.24 7.61 -0.28
N ILE A 223 17.99 8.87 -0.66
CA ILE A 223 18.19 9.36 -2.03
C ILE A 223 19.67 9.31 -2.41
N ARG A 224 20.59 9.63 -1.49
CA ARG A 224 22.03 9.46 -1.72
C ARG A 224 22.35 8.01 -2.05
N THR A 225 21.86 7.07 -1.23
CA THR A 225 22.07 5.63 -1.42
C THR A 225 21.57 5.20 -2.80
N PHE A 226 20.32 5.57 -3.14
CA PHE A 226 19.73 5.28 -4.46
C PHE A 226 20.57 5.85 -5.62
N LEU A 227 20.94 7.13 -5.57
CA LEU A 227 21.72 7.78 -6.63
C LEU A 227 23.09 7.11 -6.78
N THR A 228 23.79 6.88 -5.67
CA THR A 228 25.14 6.28 -5.66
C THR A 228 25.11 4.91 -6.32
N ASP A 229 24.19 4.03 -5.90
CA ASP A 229 24.06 2.69 -6.45
C ASP A 229 23.65 2.73 -7.93
N SER A 230 22.71 3.61 -8.31
CA SER A 230 22.26 3.75 -9.69
C SER A 230 23.38 4.22 -10.63
N PHE A 231 24.17 5.19 -10.20
CA PHE A 231 25.30 5.67 -10.99
C PHE A 231 26.42 4.64 -11.12
N GLN A 232 26.68 3.87 -10.05
CA GLN A 232 27.60 2.74 -10.11
C GLN A 232 27.12 1.67 -11.09
N GLU A 233 25.82 1.36 -11.08
CA GLU A 233 25.21 0.43 -12.02
C GLU A 233 25.38 0.92 -13.47
N ILE A 234 25.02 2.18 -13.76
CA ILE A 234 25.19 2.79 -15.09
C ILE A 234 26.65 2.67 -15.53
N LYS A 235 27.60 3.08 -14.69
CA LYS A 235 29.03 3.01 -15.01
C LYS A 235 29.51 1.60 -15.27
N SER A 236 29.05 0.63 -14.48
CA SER A 236 29.49 -0.78 -14.59
C SER A 236 28.99 -1.45 -15.87
N THR A 237 27.78 -1.08 -16.31
CA THR A 237 27.08 -1.63 -17.47
C THR A 237 27.35 -0.86 -18.76
N HIS A 238 27.90 0.35 -18.69
CA HIS A 238 28.13 1.21 -19.86
C HIS A 238 29.16 0.60 -20.85
N PRO A 239 28.86 0.53 -22.17
CA PRO A 239 29.78 -0.03 -23.17
C PRO A 239 31.15 0.65 -23.22
N HIS A 240 31.18 1.94 -22.90
CA HIS A 240 32.38 2.78 -22.91
C HIS A 240 32.94 3.06 -21.52
N ARG A 241 32.64 2.22 -20.51
CA ARG A 241 33.06 2.42 -19.10
C ARG A 241 34.54 2.75 -18.89
N LYS A 242 35.43 2.28 -19.78
CA LYS A 242 36.87 2.60 -19.77
C LYS A 242 37.21 4.08 -19.97
N TYR A 243 36.27 4.86 -20.51
CA TYR A 243 36.40 6.31 -20.70
C TYR A 243 35.62 7.12 -19.67
N ILE A 244 34.84 6.46 -18.80
CA ILE A 244 34.12 7.13 -17.72
C ILE A 244 35.12 7.37 -16.58
N PRO A 245 35.27 8.62 -16.08
CA PRO A 245 36.15 8.92 -14.97
C PRO A 245 35.89 8.05 -13.73
N ASN A 246 36.94 7.76 -12.96
CA ASN A 246 36.81 6.91 -11.77
C ASN A 246 35.93 7.54 -10.69
N ASP A 247 35.96 8.86 -10.61
CA ASP A 247 35.19 9.73 -9.74
C ASP A 247 33.85 10.16 -10.35
N TRP A 248 33.39 9.57 -11.46
CA TRP A 248 32.08 9.89 -12.01
C TRP A 248 30.93 9.09 -11.35
N PRO A 249 29.81 9.77 -11.01
CA PRO A 249 29.69 11.22 -10.85
C PRO A 249 30.43 11.68 -9.59
N ASP A 250 30.93 12.91 -9.60
CA ASP A 250 31.63 13.42 -8.43
C ASP A 250 30.65 13.65 -7.25
N GLU A 251 31.19 13.74 -6.03
CA GLU A 251 30.36 13.96 -4.83
C GLU A 251 29.53 15.25 -4.93
N TRP A 252 30.06 16.27 -5.60
CA TRP A 252 29.33 17.52 -5.78
C TRP A 252 28.08 17.33 -6.64
N ASN A 253 28.16 16.53 -7.71
CA ASN A 253 27.02 16.19 -8.54
C ASN A 253 25.97 15.41 -7.75
N ILE A 254 26.39 14.42 -6.94
CA ILE A 254 25.47 13.66 -6.08
C ILE A 254 24.77 14.60 -5.09
N ASP A 255 25.52 15.43 -4.38
CA ASP A 255 25.00 16.42 -3.42
C ASP A 255 24.05 17.42 -4.08
N HIS A 256 24.39 17.88 -5.29
CA HIS A 256 23.55 18.78 -6.06
C HIS A 256 22.20 18.14 -6.40
N LEU A 257 22.21 16.89 -6.86
CA LEU A 257 20.99 16.13 -7.19
C LEU A 257 20.14 15.84 -5.94
N ILE A 258 20.76 15.52 -4.80
CA ILE A 258 20.05 15.36 -3.52
C ILE A 258 19.36 16.67 -3.14
N LYS A 259 20.07 17.80 -3.20
CA LYS A 259 19.51 19.12 -2.88
C LYS A 259 18.36 19.48 -3.83
N LYS A 260 18.49 19.19 -5.12
CA LYS A 260 17.43 19.42 -6.11
C LYS A 260 16.21 18.52 -5.89
N SER A 261 16.43 17.29 -5.42
CA SER A 261 15.36 16.33 -5.13
C SER A 261 14.39 16.82 -4.05
N SER A 262 14.84 17.67 -3.12
CA SER A 262 13.99 18.18 -2.02
C SER A 262 13.25 17.06 -1.26
N GLY A 263 13.92 15.93 -1.03
CA GLY A 263 13.35 14.74 -0.38
C GLY A 263 12.38 13.91 -1.26
N GLN A 264 12.24 14.23 -2.55
CA GLN A 264 11.35 13.53 -3.48
C GLN A 264 12.11 12.53 -4.36
N PHE A 265 11.84 11.24 -4.16
CA PHE A 265 12.43 10.15 -4.95
C PHE A 265 12.09 10.22 -6.43
N ILE A 266 10.91 10.75 -6.79
CA ILE A 266 10.50 10.83 -8.20
C ILE A 266 11.52 11.64 -9.01
N TYR A 267 12.05 12.74 -8.46
CA TYR A 267 13.05 13.55 -9.13
C TYR A 267 14.33 12.74 -9.40
N ALA A 268 14.90 12.12 -8.36
CA ALA A 268 16.10 11.31 -8.48
C ALA A 268 15.91 10.17 -9.50
N SER A 269 14.77 9.47 -9.45
CA SER A 269 14.47 8.39 -10.39
C SER A 269 14.34 8.85 -11.85
N VAL A 270 13.79 10.05 -12.09
CA VAL A 270 13.66 10.63 -13.43
C VAL A 270 15.04 11.04 -13.95
N VAL A 271 15.90 11.61 -13.12
CA VAL A 271 17.28 11.95 -13.49
C VAL A 271 18.05 10.69 -13.89
N ILE A 272 18.00 9.63 -13.08
CA ILE A 272 18.68 8.36 -13.39
C ILE A 272 18.16 7.75 -14.69
N LYS A 273 16.85 7.80 -14.96
CA LYS A 273 16.27 7.30 -16.22
C LYS A 273 16.64 8.12 -17.45
N TYR A 274 16.97 9.40 -17.26
CA TYR A 274 17.34 10.30 -18.35
C TYR A 274 18.80 10.12 -18.79
N ILE A 275 19.67 9.79 -17.84
CA ILE A 275 21.11 9.55 -18.05
C ILE A 275 21.32 8.18 -18.69
#